data_AF-A0A420BH25-F1
#
_entry.id   AF-A0A420BH25-F1
#
_cell.length_a   1.000
_cell.length_b   1.000
_cell.length_c   1.000
_cell.angle_alpha   90.00
_cell.angle_beta   90.00
_cell.angle_gamma   90.00
#
_symmetry.space_group_name_H-M   'P 1'
#
loop_
_entity.id
_entity.type
_entity.pdbx_description
1 polymer ?
#
loop_
_entity_poly.entity_id
_entity_poly.type
_entity_poly.pdbx_seq_one_letter_code
_entity_poly.pdbx_strand_id
1 'polypeptide(L)'
;MTTRICYIISFLTGLGLLFIGMRFLVSPLRAEFDYGIVTNTNNDFSFHYIKGIRDLFSGILLVLLVLTKQRKALAIALLAATVVPLGDLMIVMIKDGSDWQHGIAHLIAVAICIIIGPVLLMQKRQKSSSHHQISFDLVQSAVNGGPTVSECDLLPGAKTPWHYHTLFSEKFEILEGELEVGKDGKRYQLKPGDQIVIAANETHLFNNKSKGLCRLRTTIDPGNIEFEQASLILLGLAKDGLTNRSGIPKKFSDLALFIYLNNSKMTGAMKIVEPILNLVAKIAIKRGRLKVLEEAYCKTISLH
;
A
#
# COMPACT_ATOMS: atom_id res chain seq x y z
N MET A 1 -13.24 7.48 7.09
CA MET A 1 -14.69 7.32 7.24
C MET A 1 -15.32 6.73 5.97
N THR A 2 -15.17 7.36 4.80
CA THR A 2 -15.76 6.92 3.52
C THR A 2 -15.48 5.47 3.13
N THR A 3 -14.22 5.01 3.21
CA THR A 3 -13.86 3.65 2.80
C THR A 3 -14.50 2.56 3.67
N ARG A 4 -14.67 2.80 4.98
CA ARG A 4 -15.32 1.84 5.89
C ARG A 4 -16.80 1.66 5.52
N ILE A 5 -17.47 2.75 5.17
CA ILE A 5 -18.86 2.75 4.70
C ILE A 5 -18.96 1.96 3.39
N CYS A 6 -18.05 2.20 2.43
CA CYS A 6 -18.01 1.44 1.17
C CYS A 6 -17.86 -0.08 1.39
N TYR A 7 -17.01 -0.51 2.34
CA TYR A 7 -16.87 -1.92 2.68
C TYR A 7 -18.15 -2.51 3.28
N ILE A 8 -18.83 -1.78 4.18
CA ILE A 8 -20.09 -2.22 4.78
C ILE A 8 -21.16 -2.38 3.71
N ILE A 9 -21.33 -1.38 2.84
CA ILE A 9 -22.30 -1.43 1.73
C ILE A 9 -22.00 -2.63 0.83
N SER A 10 -20.74 -2.81 0.41
CA SER A 10 -20.34 -3.92 -0.46
C SER A 10 -20.59 -5.29 0.19
N PHE A 11 -20.36 -5.40 1.50
CA PHE A 11 -20.61 -6.63 2.26
C PHE A 11 -22.10 -6.95 2.33
N LEU A 12 -22.94 -5.94 2.62
CA LEU A 12 -24.40 -6.10 2.63
C LEU A 12 -24.94 -6.43 1.23
N THR A 13 -24.40 -5.82 0.17
CA THR A 13 -24.72 -6.21 -1.22
C THR A 13 -24.38 -7.67 -1.49
N GLY A 14 -23.21 -8.13 -1.05
CA GLY A 14 -22.82 -9.53 -1.14
C GLY A 14 -23.81 -10.46 -0.42
N LEU A 15 -24.18 -10.14 0.83
CA LEU A 15 -25.19 -10.91 1.57
C LEU A 15 -26.57 -10.89 0.90
N GLY A 16 -26.98 -9.75 0.32
CA GLY A 16 -28.21 -9.63 -0.44
C GLY A 16 -28.24 -10.55 -1.66
N LEU A 17 -27.15 -10.62 -2.43
CA LEU A 17 -27.03 -11.55 -3.55
C LEU A 17 -27.05 -13.01 -3.11
N LEU A 18 -26.45 -13.35 -1.97
CA LEU A 18 -26.54 -14.70 -1.42
C LEU A 18 -28.00 -15.07 -1.10
N PHE A 19 -28.73 -14.15 -0.49
CA PHE A 19 -30.15 -14.33 -0.16
C PHE A 19 -31.00 -14.50 -1.42
N ILE A 20 -30.84 -13.62 -2.42
CA ILE A 20 -31.56 -13.69 -3.69
C ILE A 20 -31.25 -15.00 -4.42
N GLY A 21 -29.96 -15.35 -4.53
CA GLY A 21 -29.54 -16.59 -5.18
C GLY A 21 -30.11 -17.83 -4.52
N MET A 22 -30.10 -17.89 -3.19
CA MET A 22 -30.72 -18.98 -2.43
C MET A 22 -32.24 -19.05 -2.65
N ARG A 23 -32.92 -17.89 -2.75
CA ARG A 23 -34.36 -17.83 -3.01
C ARG A 23 -34.73 -18.43 -4.37
N PHE A 24 -33.92 -18.20 -5.41
CA PHE A 24 -34.11 -18.83 -6.73
C PHE A 24 -33.93 -20.35 -6.71
N LEU A 25 -33.16 -20.90 -5.76
CA LEU A 25 -32.99 -22.35 -5.59
C LEU A 25 -34.14 -22.99 -4.81
N VAL A 26 -34.61 -22.34 -3.75
CA VAL A 26 -35.60 -22.91 -2.81
C VAL A 26 -37.03 -22.59 -3.23
N SER A 27 -37.27 -21.43 -3.81
CA SER A 27 -38.61 -20.95 -4.17
C SER A 27 -38.59 -20.19 -5.50
N PRO A 28 -38.33 -20.89 -6.63
CA PRO A 28 -38.08 -20.26 -7.94
C PRO A 28 -39.22 -19.37 -8.40
N LEU A 29 -40.48 -19.81 -8.29
CA LEU A 29 -41.66 -19.02 -8.69
C LEU A 29 -41.80 -17.71 -7.90
N ARG A 30 -41.57 -17.74 -6.58
CA ARG A 30 -41.62 -16.53 -5.75
C ARG A 30 -40.43 -15.61 -5.98
N ALA A 31 -39.28 -16.18 -6.34
CA ALA A 31 -38.10 -15.38 -6.66
C ALA A 31 -38.29 -14.65 -8.00
N GLU A 32 -38.88 -15.34 -8.98
CA GLU A 32 -39.20 -14.79 -10.30
C GLU A 32 -40.22 -13.66 -10.23
N PHE A 33 -41.31 -13.88 -9.47
CA PHE A 33 -42.33 -12.86 -9.27
C PHE A 33 -41.76 -11.58 -8.67
N ASP A 34 -41.00 -11.68 -7.57
CA ASP A 34 -40.35 -10.52 -6.93
C ASP A 34 -39.26 -9.90 -7.81
N TYR A 35 -38.72 -10.65 -8.77
CA TYR A 35 -37.76 -10.16 -9.76
C TYR A 35 -38.44 -9.33 -10.86
N GLY A 36 -39.78 -9.34 -10.96
CA GLY A 36 -40.55 -8.61 -11.97
C GLY A 36 -40.63 -9.33 -13.31
N ILE A 37 -40.62 -10.67 -13.28
CA ILE A 37 -40.81 -11.50 -14.47
C ILE A 37 -41.81 -12.61 -14.15
N VAL A 38 -42.67 -12.92 -15.12
CA VAL A 38 -43.49 -14.12 -15.10
C VAL A 38 -43.28 -14.94 -16.37
N THR A 39 -42.97 -16.23 -16.22
CA THR A 39 -42.80 -17.20 -17.29
C THR A 39 -43.69 -18.40 -17.04
N ASN A 40 -44.21 -18.99 -18.12
CA ASN A 40 -44.82 -20.32 -18.01
C ASN A 40 -43.70 -21.36 -17.99
N THR A 41 -43.38 -21.86 -16.80
CA THR A 41 -42.26 -22.79 -16.59
C THR A 41 -42.60 -24.24 -16.90
N ASN A 42 -43.88 -24.63 -16.98
CA ASN A 42 -44.31 -26.02 -17.14
C ASN A 42 -43.58 -27.01 -16.19
N ASN A 43 -43.31 -26.60 -14.95
CA ASN A 43 -42.52 -27.32 -13.93
C ASN A 43 -41.01 -27.52 -14.24
N ASP A 44 -40.44 -26.84 -15.24
CA ASP A 44 -39.00 -26.76 -15.45
C ASP A 44 -38.43 -25.44 -14.89
N PHE A 45 -37.57 -25.56 -13.87
CA PHE A 45 -36.95 -24.43 -13.17
C PHE A 45 -35.43 -24.33 -13.44
N SER A 46 -34.93 -25.00 -14.47
CA SER A 46 -33.49 -25.07 -14.76
C SER A 46 -32.85 -23.68 -14.91
N PHE A 47 -33.54 -22.74 -15.57
CA PHE A 47 -33.05 -21.36 -15.71
C PHE A 47 -33.06 -20.58 -14.40
N HIS A 48 -34.05 -20.78 -13.54
CA HIS A 48 -34.08 -20.20 -12.19
C HIS A 48 -32.89 -20.67 -11.37
N TYR A 49 -32.56 -21.97 -11.44
CA TYR A 49 -31.41 -22.52 -10.75
C TYR A 49 -30.09 -21.99 -11.28
N ILE A 50 -29.93 -21.89 -12.61
CA ILE A 50 -28.75 -21.28 -13.24
C ILE A 50 -28.58 -19.83 -12.76
N LYS A 51 -29.66 -19.05 -12.71
CA LYS A 51 -29.63 -17.70 -12.16
C LYS A 51 -29.23 -17.70 -10.68
N GLY A 52 -29.87 -18.54 -9.86
CA GLY A 52 -29.61 -18.62 -8.43
C GLY A 52 -28.15 -18.90 -8.11
N ILE A 53 -27.52 -19.82 -8.84
CA ILE A 53 -26.09 -20.16 -8.69
C ILE A 53 -25.19 -18.96 -9.05
N ARG A 54 -25.52 -18.19 -10.09
CA ARG A 54 -24.74 -17.01 -10.49
C ARG A 54 -24.81 -15.88 -9.47
N ASP A 55 -25.99 -15.69 -8.87
CA ASP A 55 -26.17 -14.69 -7.81
C ASP A 55 -25.43 -15.13 -6.53
N LEU A 56 -25.48 -16.42 -6.17
CA LEU A 56 -24.67 -16.98 -5.08
C LEU A 56 -23.17 -16.76 -5.32
N PHE A 57 -22.66 -17.11 -6.49
CA PHE A 57 -21.25 -16.90 -6.83
C PHE A 57 -20.83 -15.43 -6.68
N SER A 58 -21.65 -14.51 -7.22
CA SER A 58 -21.38 -13.07 -7.14
C SER A 58 -21.40 -12.57 -5.69
N GLY A 59 -22.34 -13.06 -4.88
CA GLY A 59 -22.41 -12.77 -3.45
C GLY A 59 -21.19 -13.27 -2.67
N ILE A 60 -20.77 -14.53 -2.89
CA ILE A 60 -19.57 -15.13 -2.29
C ILE A 60 -18.33 -14.30 -2.65
N LEU A 61 -18.17 -13.96 -3.94
CA LEU A 61 -17.03 -13.19 -4.41
C LEU A 61 -16.93 -11.83 -3.71
N LEU A 62 -18.02 -11.08 -3.62
CA LEU A 62 -18.04 -9.79 -2.94
C LEU A 62 -17.71 -9.92 -1.45
N VAL A 63 -18.31 -10.90 -0.76
CA VAL A 63 -18.04 -11.16 0.66
C VAL A 63 -16.56 -11.48 0.89
N LEU A 64 -15.97 -12.38 0.09
CA LEU A 64 -14.56 -12.74 0.19
C LEU A 64 -13.63 -11.55 -0.06
N LEU A 65 -13.92 -10.72 -1.07
CA LEU A 65 -13.12 -9.53 -1.37
C LEU A 65 -13.15 -8.49 -0.24
N VAL A 66 -14.30 -8.35 0.44
CA VAL A 66 -14.42 -7.52 1.66
C VAL A 66 -13.60 -8.13 2.80
N LEU A 67 -13.80 -9.41 3.11
CA LEU A 67 -13.14 -10.08 4.25
C LEU A 67 -11.62 -10.13 4.12
N THR A 68 -11.13 -10.32 2.89
CA THR A 68 -9.69 -10.30 2.56
C THR A 68 -9.12 -8.89 2.36
N LYS A 69 -9.96 -7.84 2.51
CA LYS A 69 -9.59 -6.42 2.38
C LYS A 69 -8.96 -6.07 1.02
N GLN A 70 -9.35 -6.78 -0.04
CA GLN A 70 -8.83 -6.60 -1.39
C GLN A 70 -9.47 -5.41 -2.10
N ARG A 71 -9.16 -4.19 -1.63
CA ARG A 71 -9.82 -2.93 -2.04
C ARG A 71 -9.92 -2.73 -3.55
N LYS A 72 -8.81 -2.91 -4.28
CA LYS A 72 -8.76 -2.65 -5.73
C LYS A 72 -9.57 -3.69 -6.50
N ALA A 73 -9.43 -4.97 -6.13
CA ALA A 73 -10.18 -6.05 -6.75
C ALA A 73 -11.68 -5.89 -6.49
N LEU A 74 -12.09 -5.54 -5.27
CA LEU A 74 -13.47 -5.22 -4.92
C LEU A 74 -14.03 -4.08 -5.78
N ALA A 75 -13.26 -3.01 -5.97
CA ALA A 75 -13.68 -1.86 -6.76
C ALA A 75 -13.88 -2.20 -8.25
N ILE A 76 -12.94 -2.94 -8.83
CA ILE A 76 -13.02 -3.39 -10.23
C ILE A 76 -14.17 -4.37 -10.40
N ALA A 77 -14.35 -5.30 -9.46
CA ALA A 77 -15.43 -6.28 -9.49
C ALA A 77 -16.81 -5.59 -9.46
N LEU A 78 -17.02 -4.60 -8.58
CA LEU A 78 -18.26 -3.83 -8.53
C LEU A 78 -18.53 -3.07 -9.84
N LEU A 79 -17.50 -2.42 -10.41
CA LEU A 79 -17.64 -1.72 -11.70
C LEU A 79 -18.00 -2.68 -12.83
N ALA A 80 -17.32 -3.80 -12.94
CA ALA A 80 -17.62 -4.83 -13.94
C ALA A 80 -19.03 -5.43 -13.72
N ALA A 81 -19.40 -5.64 -12.46
CA ALA A 81 -20.71 -6.19 -12.09
C ALA A 81 -21.87 -5.29 -12.50
N THR A 82 -21.67 -3.98 -12.74
CA THR A 82 -22.70 -3.04 -13.23
C THR A 82 -23.46 -3.57 -14.45
N VAL A 83 -22.79 -4.34 -15.32
CA VAL A 83 -23.42 -4.93 -16.51
C VAL A 83 -24.61 -5.83 -16.14
N VAL A 84 -24.52 -6.54 -15.02
CA VAL A 84 -25.56 -7.49 -14.57
C VAL A 84 -26.86 -6.76 -14.19
N PRO A 85 -26.93 -5.89 -13.16
CA PRO A 85 -28.18 -5.24 -12.80
C PRO A 85 -28.68 -4.27 -13.89
N LEU A 86 -27.81 -3.75 -14.76
CA LEU A 86 -28.24 -2.98 -15.93
C LEU A 86 -28.96 -3.86 -16.96
N GLY A 87 -28.39 -5.02 -17.28
CA GLY A 87 -29.02 -5.99 -18.18
C GLY A 87 -30.34 -6.51 -17.60
N ASP A 88 -30.34 -6.84 -16.30
CA ASP A 88 -31.54 -7.28 -15.58
C ASP A 88 -32.65 -6.22 -15.63
N LEU A 89 -32.32 -4.96 -15.36
CA LEU A 89 -33.27 -3.85 -15.47
C LEU A 89 -33.86 -3.75 -16.89
N MET A 90 -33.03 -3.86 -17.93
CA MET A 90 -33.52 -3.83 -19.31
C MET A 90 -34.47 -4.98 -19.60
N ILE A 91 -34.16 -6.20 -19.14
CA ILE A 91 -35.01 -7.39 -19.36
C ILE A 91 -36.37 -7.20 -18.67
N VAL A 92 -36.38 -6.75 -17.40
CA VAL A 92 -37.61 -6.51 -16.64
C VAL A 92 -38.45 -5.43 -17.32
N MET A 93 -37.85 -4.32 -17.75
CA MET A 93 -38.56 -3.23 -18.44
C MET A 93 -39.11 -3.64 -19.81
N ILE A 94 -38.41 -4.51 -20.55
CA ILE A 94 -38.91 -5.05 -21.83
C ILE A 94 -40.15 -5.92 -21.60
N LYS A 95 -40.20 -6.66 -20.49
CA LYS A 95 -41.21 -7.68 -20.26
C LYS A 95 -42.47 -7.18 -19.54
N ASP A 96 -42.31 -6.28 -18.58
CA ASP A 96 -43.38 -5.80 -17.69
C ASP A 96 -43.49 -4.25 -17.69
N GLY A 97 -43.10 -3.60 -18.79
CA GLY A 97 -42.73 -2.17 -18.94
C GLY A 97 -43.62 -1.03 -18.40
N SER A 98 -44.69 -1.31 -17.67
CA SER A 98 -45.48 -0.35 -16.89
C SER A 98 -45.22 -0.39 -15.37
N ASP A 99 -44.68 -1.49 -14.82
CA ASP A 99 -44.48 -1.61 -13.37
C ASP A 99 -43.03 -1.32 -12.95
N TRP A 100 -42.78 -0.04 -12.67
CA TRP A 100 -41.48 0.46 -12.21
C TRP A 100 -41.08 -0.08 -10.84
N GLN A 101 -42.02 -0.63 -10.05
CA GLN A 101 -41.74 -1.08 -8.69
C GLN A 101 -40.70 -2.20 -8.67
N HIS A 102 -40.74 -3.11 -9.64
CA HIS A 102 -39.79 -4.22 -9.76
C HIS A 102 -38.41 -3.76 -10.28
N GLY A 103 -38.34 -2.62 -10.99
CA GLY A 103 -37.08 -2.04 -11.48
C GLY A 103 -36.21 -1.38 -10.39
N ILE A 104 -36.79 -1.01 -9.24
CA ILE A 104 -36.12 -0.23 -8.19
C ILE A 104 -34.91 -0.97 -7.63
N ALA A 105 -35.03 -2.28 -7.38
CA ALA A 105 -33.93 -3.07 -6.82
C ALA A 105 -32.71 -3.08 -7.75
N HIS A 106 -32.93 -3.17 -9.06
CA HIS A 106 -31.88 -3.12 -10.07
C HIS A 106 -31.23 -1.74 -10.15
N LEU A 107 -32.03 -0.66 -10.12
CA LEU A 107 -31.51 0.71 -10.10
C LEU A 107 -30.62 0.98 -8.87
N ILE A 108 -31.03 0.49 -7.70
CA ILE A 108 -30.21 0.57 -6.47
C ILE A 108 -28.89 -0.19 -6.67
N ALA A 109 -28.94 -1.41 -7.22
CA ALA A 109 -27.74 -2.20 -7.47
C ALA A 109 -26.78 -1.52 -8.47
N VAL A 110 -27.31 -0.93 -9.55
CA VAL A 110 -26.54 -0.11 -10.50
C VAL A 110 -25.88 1.07 -9.76
N ALA A 111 -26.65 1.83 -8.99
CA ALA A 111 -26.15 2.97 -8.23
C ALA A 111 -25.02 2.59 -7.26
N ILE A 112 -25.18 1.48 -6.52
CA ILE A 112 -24.13 0.95 -5.64
C ILE A 112 -22.86 0.66 -6.44
N CYS A 113 -22.96 -0.05 -7.57
CA CYS A 113 -21.80 -0.43 -8.37
C CYS A 113 -21.04 0.80 -8.90
N ILE A 114 -21.75 1.75 -9.50
CA ILE A 114 -21.15 2.93 -10.15
C ILE A 114 -20.70 4.01 -9.17
N ILE A 115 -21.21 4.04 -7.94
CA ILE A 115 -20.78 5.00 -6.92
C ILE A 115 -19.65 4.40 -6.08
N ILE A 116 -19.86 3.19 -5.55
CA ILE A 116 -18.90 2.58 -4.62
C ILE A 116 -17.63 2.15 -5.35
N GLY A 117 -17.72 1.63 -6.58
CA GLY A 117 -16.57 1.25 -7.40
C GLY A 117 -15.56 2.39 -7.55
N PRO A 118 -15.92 3.56 -8.13
CA PRO A 118 -15.03 4.70 -8.27
C PRO A 118 -14.57 5.27 -6.93
N VAL A 119 -15.44 5.37 -5.92
CA VAL A 119 -15.04 5.86 -4.58
C VAL A 119 -13.97 4.95 -3.96
N LEU A 120 -14.07 3.64 -4.16
CA LEU A 120 -13.04 2.70 -3.74
C LEU A 120 -11.76 2.81 -4.58
N LEU A 121 -11.83 3.18 -5.86
CA LEU A 121 -10.64 3.47 -6.69
C LEU A 121 -10.00 4.81 -6.37
N MET A 122 -10.78 5.80 -5.92
CA MET A 122 -10.29 7.11 -5.51
C MET A 122 -9.35 6.96 -4.32
N GLN A 123 -8.06 6.98 -4.60
CA GLN A 123 -7.06 7.28 -3.58
C GLN A 123 -7.24 8.76 -3.23
N LYS A 124 -7.28 9.09 -1.93
CA LYS A 124 -6.97 10.47 -1.52
C LYS A 124 -5.58 10.75 -2.08
N ARG A 125 -5.49 11.48 -3.20
CA ARG A 125 -4.25 12.11 -3.65
C ARG A 125 -3.97 13.12 -2.55
N GLN A 126 -3.06 12.79 -1.62
CA GLN A 126 -2.52 13.85 -0.80
C GLN A 126 -1.81 14.75 -1.79
N LYS A 127 -2.22 16.02 -1.80
CA LYS A 127 -1.45 17.10 -2.40
C LYS A 127 -0.03 16.92 -1.85
N SER A 128 0.91 16.51 -2.70
CA SER A 128 2.32 16.68 -2.38
C SER A 128 2.47 18.16 -2.10
N SER A 129 2.93 18.52 -0.91
CA SER A 129 3.50 19.85 -0.73
C SER A 129 4.56 20.05 -1.82
N SER A 130 4.69 21.30 -2.26
CA SER A 130 5.56 21.82 -3.33
C SER A 130 6.80 20.99 -3.64
N HIS A 131 7.14 20.92 -4.94
CA HIS A 131 8.37 20.36 -5.51
C HIS A 131 9.65 20.86 -4.81
N HIS A 132 9.95 20.34 -3.62
CA HIS A 132 11.32 20.18 -3.19
C HIS A 132 11.75 18.82 -3.70
N GLN A 133 12.68 18.85 -4.64
CA GLN A 133 13.34 17.65 -5.12
C GLN A 133 14.17 17.11 -3.96
N ILE A 134 13.75 15.98 -3.39
CA ILE A 134 14.50 15.31 -2.33
C ILE A 134 15.93 15.10 -2.83
N SER A 135 16.90 15.64 -2.11
CA SER A 135 18.32 15.47 -2.40
C SER A 135 18.97 14.44 -1.48
N PHE A 136 19.94 13.73 -2.04
CA PHE A 136 20.92 12.93 -1.31
C PHE A 136 22.24 13.20 -2.03
N ASP A 137 23.08 13.98 -1.38
CA ASP A 137 24.36 14.41 -1.90
C ASP A 137 25.44 13.64 -1.14
N LEU A 138 26.15 12.76 -1.84
CA LEU A 138 27.27 12.02 -1.28
C LEU A 138 28.51 12.93 -1.28
N VAL A 139 28.79 13.55 -0.13
CA VAL A 139 29.90 14.50 0.05
C VAL A 139 31.24 13.78 0.09
N GLN A 140 31.30 12.62 0.75
CA GLN A 140 32.47 11.75 0.79
C GLN A 140 32.02 10.30 0.73
N SER A 141 32.61 9.54 -0.20
CA SER A 141 32.39 8.10 -0.33
C SER A 141 33.49 7.31 0.37
N ALA A 142 33.11 6.18 0.99
CA ALA A 142 34.03 5.22 1.56
C ALA A 142 34.94 4.55 0.52
N VAL A 143 34.66 4.67 -0.79
CA VAL A 143 35.54 4.17 -1.86
C VAL A 143 36.90 4.85 -1.79
N ASN A 144 36.91 6.13 -1.40
CA ASN A 144 38.11 6.95 -1.27
C ASN A 144 38.80 6.81 0.11
N GLY A 145 38.31 5.89 0.94
CA GLY A 145 38.76 5.71 2.31
C GLY A 145 38.16 6.72 3.30
N GLY A 146 38.22 6.37 4.58
CA GLY A 146 37.64 7.18 5.66
C GLY A 146 36.12 6.99 5.81
N PRO A 147 35.40 7.98 6.39
CA PRO A 147 33.97 7.90 6.64
C PRO A 147 33.14 8.16 5.37
N THR A 148 31.91 7.64 5.35
CA THR A 148 30.89 8.09 4.40
C THR A 148 30.26 9.36 4.95
N VAL A 149 30.25 10.44 4.17
CA VAL A 149 29.57 11.70 4.54
C VAL A 149 28.53 11.99 3.48
N SER A 150 27.27 12.18 3.89
CA SER A 150 26.18 12.52 3.00
C SER A 150 25.33 13.64 3.57
N GLU A 151 24.73 14.45 2.69
CA GLU A 151 23.67 15.38 3.05
C GLU A 151 22.36 14.91 2.44
N CYS A 152 21.29 14.86 3.23
CA CYS A 152 20.00 14.42 2.73
C CYS A 152 18.83 15.19 3.31
N ASP A 153 17.75 15.25 2.52
CA ASP A 153 16.49 15.86 2.93
C ASP A 153 15.52 14.79 3.44
N LEU A 154 15.07 14.95 4.68
CA LEU A 154 13.99 14.16 5.25
C LEU A 154 12.66 14.88 5.07
N LEU A 155 11.74 14.27 4.31
CA LEU A 155 10.38 14.76 4.15
C LEU A 155 9.59 14.75 5.48
N PRO A 156 8.54 15.57 5.59
CA PRO A 156 7.56 15.46 6.67
C PRO A 156 7.06 14.01 6.85
N GLY A 157 7.22 13.47 8.07
CA GLY A 157 6.82 12.11 8.42
C GLY A 157 7.81 11.01 8.05
N ALA A 158 9.00 11.34 7.54
CA ALA A 158 10.11 10.41 7.42
C ALA A 158 10.57 9.97 8.82
N LYS A 159 10.72 8.66 9.02
CA LYS A 159 11.06 8.09 10.33
C LYS A 159 11.60 6.67 10.20
N THR A 160 12.33 6.25 11.21
CA THR A 160 12.77 4.86 11.39
C THR A 160 12.15 4.24 12.65
N PRO A 161 11.97 2.91 12.68
CA PRO A 161 11.72 2.21 13.94
C PRO A 161 12.99 2.25 14.82
N TRP A 162 12.86 1.81 16.07
CA TRP A 162 14.02 1.55 16.92
C TRP A 162 14.89 0.46 16.30
N HIS A 163 16.13 0.79 15.98
CA HIS A 163 17.12 -0.09 15.36
C HIS A 163 18.53 0.25 15.83
N TYR A 164 19.50 -0.57 15.43
CA TYR A 164 20.92 -0.29 15.63
C TYR A 164 21.73 -0.80 14.44
N HIS A 165 22.95 -0.27 14.28
CA HIS A 165 23.92 -0.74 13.29
C HIS A 165 25.07 -1.44 14.01
N THR A 166 25.58 -2.52 13.43
CA THR A 166 26.71 -3.28 14.00
C THR A 166 28.04 -2.93 13.36
N LEU A 167 28.02 -2.36 12.16
CA LEU A 167 29.22 -2.13 11.34
C LEU A 167 29.83 -0.74 11.51
N PHE A 168 29.07 0.23 12.00
CA PHE A 168 29.49 1.62 12.04
C PHE A 168 28.76 2.41 13.13
N SER A 169 29.36 3.54 13.49
CA SER A 169 28.69 4.64 14.19
C SER A 169 28.01 5.57 13.18
N GLU A 170 26.93 6.20 13.60
CA GLU A 170 26.18 7.16 12.79
C GLU A 170 26.10 8.50 13.53
N LYS A 171 26.48 9.58 12.86
CA LYS A 171 26.34 10.94 13.40
C LYS A 171 25.35 11.71 12.55
N PHE A 172 24.40 12.38 13.19
CA PHE A 172 23.50 13.34 12.55
C PHE A 172 23.89 14.75 12.96
N GLU A 173 24.07 15.63 11.98
CA GLU A 173 24.20 17.08 12.15
C GLU A 173 23.03 17.77 11.42
N ILE A 174 22.26 18.60 12.11
CA ILE A 174 21.10 19.25 11.50
C ILE A 174 21.54 20.52 10.79
N LEU A 175 21.26 20.62 9.49
CA LEU A 175 21.58 21.79 8.66
C LEU A 175 20.37 22.72 8.53
N GLU A 176 19.16 22.16 8.41
CA GLU A 176 17.90 22.90 8.31
C GLU A 176 16.75 22.10 8.93
N GLY A 177 15.74 22.79 9.45
CA GLY A 177 14.55 22.18 10.03
C GLY A 177 14.81 21.57 11.40
N GLU A 178 14.02 20.56 11.78
CA GLU A 178 14.13 19.93 13.08
C GLU A 178 13.95 18.41 12.97
N LEU A 179 14.70 17.66 13.79
CA LEU A 179 14.66 16.20 13.82
C LEU A 179 14.54 15.69 15.25
N GLU A 180 13.56 14.83 15.50
CA GLU A 180 13.54 14.06 16.75
C GLU A 180 14.44 12.84 16.60
N VAL A 181 15.45 12.69 17.45
CA VAL A 181 16.29 11.50 17.53
C VAL A 181 16.07 10.82 18.87
N GLY A 182 15.74 9.53 18.85
CA GLY A 182 15.67 8.69 20.04
C GLY A 182 17.00 7.98 20.25
N LYS A 183 17.57 8.04 21.45
CA LYS A 183 18.84 7.41 21.82
C LYS A 183 18.88 7.19 23.34
N ASP A 184 19.38 6.05 23.81
CA ASP A 184 19.53 5.74 25.25
C ASP A 184 18.22 5.96 26.07
N GLY A 185 17.09 5.47 25.52
CA GLY A 185 15.77 5.63 26.13
C GLY A 185 15.23 7.07 26.19
N LYS A 186 15.99 8.06 25.72
CA LYS A 186 15.61 9.48 25.67
C LYS A 186 15.27 9.89 24.24
N ARG A 187 14.56 11.02 24.13
CA ARG A 187 14.27 11.68 22.85
C ARG A 187 14.86 13.08 22.88
N TYR A 188 15.60 13.41 21.83
CA TYR A 188 16.26 14.68 21.62
C TYR A 188 15.58 15.37 20.44
N GLN A 189 15.16 16.62 20.63
CA GLN A 189 14.66 17.44 19.54
C GLN A 189 15.80 18.31 19.05
N LEU A 190 16.39 17.94 17.91
CA LEU A 190 17.55 18.60 17.33
C LEU A 190 17.12 19.72 16.38
N LYS A 191 17.86 20.82 16.40
CA LYS A 191 17.68 22.04 15.60
C LYS A 191 18.95 22.34 14.79
N PRO A 192 18.92 23.29 13.84
CA PRO A 192 20.09 23.58 13.01
C PRO A 192 21.32 23.93 13.86
N GLY A 193 22.44 23.26 13.59
CA GLY A 193 23.68 23.34 14.35
C GLY A 193 23.84 22.27 15.44
N ASP A 194 22.76 21.60 15.86
CA ASP A 194 22.86 20.47 16.80
C ASP A 194 23.43 19.24 16.10
N GLN A 195 24.15 18.44 16.87
CA GLN A 195 24.68 17.15 16.44
C GLN A 195 24.47 16.06 17.49
N ILE A 196 24.29 14.82 17.03
CA ILE A 196 24.24 13.63 17.88
C ILE A 196 25.00 12.49 17.23
N VAL A 197 25.84 11.81 18.02
CA VAL A 197 26.56 10.60 17.60
C VAL A 197 25.87 9.40 18.20
N ILE A 198 25.70 8.35 17.42
CA ILE A 198 25.14 7.06 17.79
C ILE A 198 26.24 6.03 17.60
N ALA A 199 26.64 5.37 18.68
CA ALA A 199 27.68 4.36 18.61
C ALA A 199 27.18 3.08 17.93
N ALA A 200 28.10 2.26 17.42
CA ALA A 200 27.74 0.92 16.95
C ALA A 200 27.08 0.12 18.09
N ASN A 201 26.05 -0.65 17.75
CA ASN A 201 25.17 -1.41 18.64
C ASN A 201 24.24 -0.55 19.53
N GLU A 202 24.29 0.78 19.39
CA GLU A 202 23.43 1.67 20.14
C GLU A 202 22.05 1.79 19.46
N THR A 203 21.01 1.53 20.25
CA THR A 203 19.64 1.56 19.75
C THR A 203 19.16 3.00 19.61
N HIS A 204 18.67 3.34 18.42
CA HIS A 204 18.22 4.68 18.09
C HIS A 204 17.05 4.67 17.09
N LEU A 205 16.44 5.84 16.91
CA LEU A 205 15.48 6.14 15.84
C LEU A 205 15.62 7.61 15.44
N PHE A 206 15.05 7.98 14.31
CA PHE A 206 14.76 9.36 14.00
C PHE A 206 13.31 9.55 13.54
N ASN A 207 12.81 10.78 13.62
CA ASN A 207 11.50 11.17 13.15
C ASN A 207 11.42 12.66 12.82
N ASN A 208 11.21 12.98 11.54
CA ASN A 208 10.81 14.34 11.16
C ASN A 208 9.30 14.50 11.40
N LYS A 209 8.94 14.95 12.60
CA LYS A 209 7.56 15.25 13.00
C LYS A 209 7.04 16.60 12.48
N SER A 210 7.92 17.42 11.91
CA SER A 210 7.58 18.76 11.47
C SER A 210 6.72 18.72 10.19
N LYS A 211 6.17 19.87 9.81
CA LYS A 211 5.49 20.04 8.51
C LYS A 211 6.46 20.42 7.38
N GLY A 212 7.72 20.69 7.72
CA GLY A 212 8.77 21.11 6.79
C GLY A 212 9.77 20.01 6.50
N LEU A 213 10.68 20.31 5.58
CA LEU A 213 11.85 19.47 5.33
C LEU A 213 12.81 19.59 6.50
N CYS A 214 13.58 18.53 6.75
CA CYS A 214 14.74 18.58 7.60
C CYS A 214 15.95 18.17 6.76
N ARG A 215 16.90 19.08 6.56
CA ARG A 215 18.16 18.78 5.89
C ARG A 215 19.19 18.45 6.96
N LEU A 216 19.87 17.33 6.79
CA LEU A 216 20.87 16.86 7.73
C LEU A 216 22.10 16.32 7.01
N ARG A 217 23.24 16.41 7.67
CA ARG A 217 24.45 15.70 7.29
C ARG A 217 24.56 14.44 8.13
N THR A 218 24.67 13.30 7.47
CA THR A 218 24.96 12.00 8.09
C THR A 218 26.41 11.65 7.87
N THR A 219 27.11 11.28 8.95
CA THR A 219 28.45 10.68 8.88
C THR A 219 28.40 9.25 9.38
N ILE A 220 28.88 8.32 8.56
CA ILE A 220 29.04 6.90 8.90
C ILE A 220 30.52 6.60 9.06
N ASP A 221 30.91 6.09 10.23
CA ASP A 221 32.32 5.80 10.57
C ASP A 221 32.47 4.44 11.27
N PRO A 222 33.25 3.48 10.73
CA PRO A 222 33.95 3.55 9.42
C PRO A 222 32.96 3.67 8.25
N GLY A 223 33.41 4.26 7.15
CA GLY A 223 32.60 4.42 5.95
C GLY A 223 32.08 3.08 5.39
N ASN A 224 30.89 3.08 4.81
CA ASN A 224 30.21 1.86 4.37
C ASN A 224 29.55 2.01 2.99
N ILE A 225 30.05 1.25 2.02
CA ILE A 225 29.57 1.29 0.62
C ILE A 225 28.13 0.77 0.50
N GLU A 226 27.79 -0.28 1.23
CA GLU A 226 26.44 -0.85 1.18
C GLU A 226 25.40 0.16 1.70
N PHE A 227 25.74 0.98 2.68
CA PHE A 227 24.91 2.09 3.16
C PHE A 227 24.72 3.16 2.09
N GLU A 228 25.78 3.54 1.38
CA GLU A 228 25.72 4.51 0.27
C GLU A 228 24.78 4.00 -0.83
N GLN A 229 24.97 2.73 -1.24
CA GLN A 229 24.11 2.06 -2.21
C GLN A 229 22.65 2.01 -1.74
N ALA A 230 22.40 1.62 -0.49
CA ALA A 230 21.05 1.56 0.07
C ALA A 230 20.36 2.92 0.00
N SER A 231 21.08 3.99 0.31
CA SER A 231 20.58 5.37 0.32
C SER A 231 20.25 5.86 -1.08
N LEU A 232 21.15 5.65 -2.05
CA LEU A 232 20.91 6.00 -3.46
C LEU A 232 19.75 5.21 -4.08
N ILE A 233 19.68 3.90 -3.80
CA ILE A 233 18.56 3.05 -4.24
C ILE A 233 17.25 3.56 -3.65
N LEU A 234 17.21 3.90 -2.36
CA LEU A 234 16.00 4.41 -1.73
C LEU A 234 15.55 5.73 -2.36
N LEU A 235 16.49 6.65 -2.61
CA LEU A 235 16.22 7.91 -3.29
C LEU A 235 15.68 7.68 -4.72
N GLY A 236 16.31 6.79 -5.49
CA GLY A 236 15.88 6.44 -6.84
C GLY A 236 14.47 5.85 -6.87
N LEU A 237 14.18 4.90 -5.98
CA LEU A 237 12.85 4.34 -5.80
C LEU A 237 11.83 5.42 -5.41
N ALA A 238 12.21 6.40 -4.59
CA ALA A 238 11.32 7.50 -4.20
C ALA A 238 11.01 8.42 -5.38
N LYS A 239 12.03 8.78 -6.18
CA LYS A 239 11.87 9.57 -7.42
C LYS A 239 10.95 8.89 -8.42
N ASP A 240 11.05 7.56 -8.55
CA ASP A 240 10.19 6.76 -9.43
C ASP A 240 8.79 6.48 -8.84
N GLY A 241 8.47 7.02 -7.67
CA GLY A 241 7.19 6.81 -7.00
C GLY A 241 6.98 5.36 -6.55
N LEU A 242 8.06 4.60 -6.34
CA LEU A 242 8.07 3.21 -5.88
C LEU A 242 8.14 3.07 -4.36
N THR A 243 8.10 4.19 -3.62
CA THR A 243 7.95 4.23 -2.16
C THR A 243 6.57 4.74 -1.73
N ASN A 244 6.21 4.50 -0.48
CA ASN A 244 5.03 5.13 0.13
C ASN A 244 5.36 6.56 0.60
N ARG A 245 4.39 7.24 1.22
CA ARG A 245 4.53 8.65 1.65
C ARG A 245 5.60 8.89 2.72
N SER A 246 5.97 7.85 3.46
CA SER A 246 7.02 7.91 4.49
C SER A 246 8.38 7.45 3.95
N GLY A 247 8.51 7.24 2.63
CA GLY A 247 9.75 6.80 2.00
C GLY A 247 9.98 5.29 1.98
N ILE A 248 9.06 4.47 2.50
CA ILE A 248 9.25 3.00 2.57
C ILE A 248 9.00 2.36 1.19
N PRO A 249 9.90 1.51 0.66
CA PRO A 249 9.70 0.80 -0.60
C PRO A 249 8.38 0.01 -0.65
N LYS A 250 7.64 0.11 -1.77
CA LYS A 250 6.36 -0.60 -1.98
C LYS A 250 6.56 -2.10 -2.19
N LYS A 251 7.67 -2.49 -2.83
CA LYS A 251 8.02 -3.90 -3.05
C LYS A 251 8.74 -4.44 -1.82
N PHE A 252 8.26 -5.57 -1.31
CA PHE A 252 8.85 -6.20 -0.11
C PHE A 252 10.31 -6.62 -0.30
N SER A 253 10.70 -7.05 -1.50
CA SER A 253 12.10 -7.35 -1.84
C SER A 253 13.00 -6.14 -1.74
N ASP A 254 12.52 -4.97 -2.18
CA ASP A 254 13.31 -3.74 -2.20
C ASP A 254 13.43 -3.16 -0.77
N LEU A 255 12.39 -3.31 0.05
CA LEU A 255 12.45 -3.02 1.50
C LEU A 255 13.47 -3.92 2.21
N ALA A 256 13.45 -5.22 1.92
CA ALA A 256 14.39 -6.18 2.49
C ALA A 256 15.84 -5.87 2.09
N LEU A 257 16.07 -5.53 0.82
CA LEU A 257 17.39 -5.09 0.33
C LEU A 257 17.85 -3.82 1.05
N PHE A 258 17.00 -2.80 1.18
CA PHE A 258 17.33 -1.57 1.88
C PHE A 258 17.76 -1.83 3.34
N ILE A 259 16.97 -2.61 4.10
CA ILE A 259 17.27 -2.96 5.49
C ILE A 259 18.59 -3.76 5.59
N TYR A 260 18.81 -4.68 4.66
CA TYR A 260 19.99 -5.54 4.64
C TYR A 260 21.28 -4.75 4.36
N LEU A 261 21.27 -3.91 3.31
CA LEU A 261 22.43 -3.10 2.89
C LEU A 261 22.75 -1.99 3.90
N ASN A 262 21.72 -1.36 4.48
CA ASN A 262 21.88 -0.34 5.53
C ASN A 262 22.23 -0.95 6.91
N ASN A 263 22.52 -2.26 6.98
CA ASN A 263 22.91 -2.95 8.22
C ASN A 263 21.93 -2.74 9.41
N SER A 264 20.65 -2.48 9.14
CA SER A 264 19.70 -2.09 10.19
C SER A 264 19.21 -3.32 10.96
N LYS A 265 19.56 -3.40 12.25
CA LYS A 265 19.14 -4.48 13.15
C LYS A 265 17.90 -4.12 13.94
N MET A 266 16.95 -5.04 13.98
CA MET A 266 15.63 -4.77 14.57
C MET A 266 15.65 -5.02 16.08
N THR A 267 14.84 -4.25 16.81
CA THR A 267 14.69 -4.38 18.27
C THR A 267 13.30 -4.90 18.67
N GLY A 268 13.18 -5.39 19.90
CA GLY A 268 11.92 -5.89 20.46
C GLY A 268 11.28 -7.00 19.62
N ALA A 269 9.95 -6.97 19.50
CA ALA A 269 9.19 -7.98 18.74
C ALA A 269 9.55 -8.02 17.23
N MET A 270 10.07 -6.92 16.67
CA MET A 270 10.46 -6.86 15.25
C MET A 270 11.66 -7.75 14.94
N LYS A 271 12.46 -8.14 15.94
CA LYS A 271 13.59 -9.07 15.79
C LYS A 271 13.17 -10.42 15.20
N ILE A 272 11.93 -10.85 15.43
CA ILE A 272 11.37 -12.10 14.89
C ILE A 272 11.28 -12.05 13.36
N VAL A 273 11.10 -10.87 12.77
CA VAL A 273 10.93 -10.69 11.32
C VAL A 273 12.29 -10.57 10.60
N GLU A 274 13.36 -10.24 11.32
CA GLU A 274 14.70 -10.01 10.74
C GLU A 274 15.23 -11.22 9.93
N PRO A 275 15.13 -12.48 10.38
CA PRO A 275 15.59 -13.63 9.59
C PRO A 275 14.88 -13.75 8.24
N ILE A 276 13.59 -13.42 8.20
CA ILE A 276 12.78 -13.45 6.97
C ILE A 276 13.24 -12.33 6.02
N LEU A 277 13.45 -11.11 6.53
CA LEU A 277 13.96 -9.99 5.73
C LEU A 277 15.34 -10.31 5.15
N ASN A 278 16.24 -10.86 5.97
CA ASN A 278 17.58 -11.28 5.52
C ASN A 278 17.50 -12.38 4.44
N LEU A 279 16.62 -13.37 4.60
CA LEU A 279 16.42 -14.41 3.58
C LEU A 279 15.91 -13.82 2.27
N VAL A 280 14.91 -12.94 2.33
CA VAL A 280 14.35 -12.27 1.14
C VAL A 280 15.38 -11.39 0.46
N ALA A 281 16.20 -10.65 1.21
CA ALA A 281 17.29 -9.86 0.66
C ALA A 281 18.31 -10.76 -0.08
N LYS A 282 18.76 -11.86 0.54
CA LYS A 282 19.68 -12.83 -0.09
C LYS A 282 19.10 -13.45 -1.36
N ILE A 283 17.81 -13.78 -1.37
CA ILE A 283 17.11 -14.28 -2.57
C ILE A 283 17.07 -13.20 -3.65
N ALA A 284 16.77 -11.94 -3.29
CA ALA A 284 16.72 -10.82 -4.23
C ALA A 284 18.10 -10.54 -4.86
N ILE A 285 19.17 -10.60 -4.06
CA ILE A 285 20.57 -10.50 -4.53
C ILE A 285 20.86 -11.64 -5.52
N LYS A 286 20.59 -12.90 -5.13
CA LYS A 286 20.84 -14.08 -5.99
C LYS A 286 20.05 -14.02 -7.32
N ARG A 287 18.86 -13.44 -7.31
CA ARG A 287 18.01 -13.24 -8.51
C ARG A 287 18.39 -12.02 -9.34
N GLY A 288 19.46 -11.30 -8.98
CA GLY A 288 19.96 -10.14 -9.73
C GLY A 288 19.18 -8.83 -9.50
N ARG A 289 18.24 -8.79 -8.54
CA ARG A 289 17.46 -7.56 -8.28
C ARG A 289 18.35 -6.42 -7.80
N LEU A 290 19.35 -6.72 -6.97
CA LEU A 290 20.30 -5.71 -6.48
C LEU A 290 21.06 -5.06 -7.65
N LYS A 291 21.63 -5.88 -8.54
CA LYS A 291 22.34 -5.40 -9.73
C LYS A 291 21.49 -4.46 -10.60
N VAL A 292 20.21 -4.81 -10.82
CA VAL A 292 19.27 -3.95 -11.55
C VAL A 292 19.06 -2.60 -10.85
N LEU A 293 19.01 -2.58 -9.53
CA LEU A 293 18.85 -1.34 -8.75
C LEU A 293 20.14 -0.51 -8.74
N GLU A 294 21.29 -1.15 -8.63
CA GLU A 294 22.60 -0.49 -8.71
C GLU A 294 22.83 0.15 -10.08
N GLU A 295 22.55 -0.58 -11.16
CA GLU A 295 22.63 -0.05 -12.52
C GLU A 295 21.67 1.12 -12.75
N ALA A 296 20.51 1.12 -12.10
CA ALA A 296 19.54 2.20 -12.22
C ALA A 296 19.93 3.45 -11.41
N TYR A 297 20.48 3.28 -10.20
CA TYR A 297 20.53 4.36 -9.22
C TYR A 297 21.91 4.64 -8.61
N CYS A 298 22.88 3.74 -8.72
CA CYS A 298 24.18 3.85 -8.03
C CYS A 298 25.35 4.28 -8.92
N LYS A 299 25.11 4.66 -10.19
CA LYS A 299 26.17 5.00 -11.16
C LYS A 299 27.13 6.11 -10.68
N THR A 300 26.70 6.97 -9.77
CA THR A 300 27.50 8.06 -9.20
C THR A 300 28.57 7.60 -8.22
N ILE A 301 28.44 6.43 -7.58
CA ILE A 301 29.46 5.90 -6.65
C ILE A 301 30.75 5.52 -7.40
N SER A 302 30.65 5.22 -8.69
CA SER A 302 31.79 4.77 -9.51
C SER A 302 32.60 5.90 -10.16
N LEU A 303 32.21 7.17 -9.95
CA LEU A 303 32.72 8.33 -10.71
C LEU A 303 33.52 9.35 -9.88
N HIS A 304 33.77 9.11 -8.59
CA HIS A 304 34.56 10.01 -7.74
C HIS A 304 35.64 9.29 -6.93
#